data_AF-A0A847YU96-F1
#
_entry.id   AF-A0A847YU96-F1
#
_cell.length_a   1.000
_cell.length_b   1.000
_cell.length_c   1.000
_cell.angle_alpha   90.00
_cell.angle_beta   90.00
_cell.angle_gamma   90.00
#
_symmetry.space_group_name_H-M   'P 1'
#
loop_
_entity.id
_entity.type
_entity.pdbx_description
1 polymer ?
#
loop_
_entity_poly.entity_id
_entity_poly.type
_entity_poly.pdbx_seq_one_letter_code
_entity_poly.pdbx_strand_id
1 'polypeptide(L)'
;SGWGLGWATGSGSPQSAGSQSIAHTVAATIEMFTSVSLRGAMSVVGPIFLIIGAVVIGWLGWRLGATRPIAFTAWALIVFAFSYPSLQPWYVLWGGVLLGAVALSPKASAWVIGGVGALLSTSVLLDYAGLPIPVAQGVGLAVAVLVARWRLAVTAGG
;
A
#
# COMPACT_ATOMS: atom_id res chain seq x y z
N SER A 1 15.09 2.30 -20.85
CA SER A 1 14.67 2.83 -19.54
C SER A 1 14.99 4.32 -19.51
N GLY A 2 14.01 5.18 -19.21
CA GLY A 2 14.17 6.63 -19.30
C GLY A 2 15.17 7.18 -18.27
N TRP A 3 16.19 7.89 -18.76
CA TRP A 3 17.01 8.88 -18.06
C TRP A 3 18.06 8.45 -17.04
N GLY A 4 18.26 7.18 -16.72
CA GLY A 4 19.45 6.74 -15.96
C GLY A 4 19.60 7.33 -14.54
N LEU A 5 18.58 8.03 -14.04
CA LEU A 5 18.49 8.58 -12.68
C LEU A 5 18.07 7.51 -11.66
N GLY A 6 18.72 6.34 -11.72
CA GLY A 6 18.69 5.31 -10.66
C GLY A 6 17.34 5.10 -9.98
N TRP A 7 16.27 4.90 -10.74
CA TRP A 7 15.04 4.37 -10.16
C TRP A 7 15.33 2.95 -9.66
N ALA A 8 14.64 2.52 -8.58
CA ALA A 8 14.80 1.19 -7.99
C ALA A 8 14.89 0.11 -9.08
N THR A 9 15.87 -0.78 -8.95
CA THR A 9 16.11 -1.90 -9.85
C THR A 9 14.81 -2.68 -10.04
N GLY A 10 14.19 -2.59 -11.23
CA GLY A 10 12.88 -3.21 -11.51
C GLY A 10 11.72 -2.23 -11.76
N SER A 11 11.92 -0.92 -11.66
CA SER A 11 10.90 0.11 -11.96
C SER A 11 10.60 0.33 -13.45
N GLY A 12 11.35 -0.31 -14.35
CA GLY A 12 11.24 -0.14 -15.81
C GLY A 12 9.93 -0.63 -16.43
N SER A 13 9.15 -1.41 -15.70
CA SER A 13 7.77 -1.76 -16.04
C SER A 13 6.92 -1.86 -14.77
N PRO A 14 5.61 -1.51 -14.80
CA PRO A 14 4.67 -1.73 -13.70
C PRO A 14 4.60 -3.18 -13.18
N GLN A 15 5.27 -4.13 -13.84
CA GLN A 15 5.24 -5.57 -13.53
C GLN A 15 6.62 -6.15 -13.15
N SER A 16 7.68 -5.35 -13.12
CA SER A 16 9.06 -5.83 -12.85
C SER A 16 9.57 -5.55 -11.44
N ALA A 17 8.83 -4.81 -10.62
CA ALA A 17 9.11 -4.63 -9.19
C ALA A 17 8.19 -5.52 -8.35
N GLY A 18 8.63 -5.93 -7.16
CA GLY A 18 7.82 -6.69 -6.22
C GLY A 18 6.60 -5.85 -5.79
N SER A 19 5.40 -6.26 -6.21
CA SER A 19 4.15 -5.53 -5.88
C SER A 19 3.73 -5.83 -4.45
N GLN A 20 3.48 -4.79 -3.66
CA GLN A 20 3.01 -4.89 -2.28
C GLN A 20 1.47 -4.94 -2.17
N SER A 21 0.75 -5.07 -3.30
CA SER A 21 -0.73 -5.14 -3.30
C SER A 21 -1.23 -6.30 -2.45
N ILE A 22 -2.45 -6.20 -1.93
CA ILE A 22 -3.03 -7.26 -1.10
C ILE A 22 -3.14 -8.55 -1.91
N ALA A 23 -3.45 -8.44 -3.20
CA ALA A 23 -3.49 -9.58 -4.11
C ALA A 23 -2.14 -10.30 -4.19
N HIS A 24 -1.04 -9.55 -4.36
CA HIS A 24 0.31 -10.11 -4.39
C HIS A 24 0.74 -10.68 -3.05
N THR A 25 0.38 -10.07 -1.92
CA THR A 25 0.61 -10.65 -0.58
C THR A 25 -0.03 -12.01 -0.46
N VAL A 26 -1.31 -12.11 -0.80
CA VAL A 26 -2.08 -13.34 -0.67
C VAL A 26 -1.52 -14.39 -1.62
N ALA A 27 -1.22 -14.03 -2.86
CA ALA A 27 -0.64 -14.95 -3.85
C ALA A 27 0.77 -15.44 -3.44
N ALA A 28 1.63 -14.57 -2.92
CA ALA A 28 2.95 -14.94 -2.43
C ALA A 28 2.88 -15.81 -1.16
N THR A 29 1.88 -15.59 -0.32
CA THR A 29 1.61 -16.45 0.84
C THR A 29 1.17 -17.83 0.38
N ILE A 30 0.28 -17.92 -0.61
CA ILE A 30 -0.13 -19.20 -1.20
C ILE A 30 1.09 -19.93 -1.79
N GLU A 31 1.94 -19.25 -2.56
CA GLU A 31 3.16 -19.83 -3.12
C GLU A 31 4.13 -20.32 -2.03
N MET A 32 4.25 -19.60 -0.91
CA MET A 32 5.12 -19.99 0.20
C MET A 32 4.68 -21.29 0.89
N PHE A 33 3.38 -21.58 0.95
CA PHE A 33 2.82 -22.72 1.70
C PHE A 33 2.26 -23.83 0.81
N THR A 34 2.27 -23.66 -0.50
CA THR A 34 1.70 -24.63 -1.47
C THR A 34 2.63 -24.81 -2.67
N SER A 35 2.25 -25.68 -3.61
CA SER A 35 2.95 -25.85 -4.90
C SER A 35 2.44 -24.91 -6.01
N VAL A 36 1.50 -24.02 -5.70
CA VAL A 36 0.92 -23.10 -6.68
C VAL A 36 1.89 -21.94 -6.92
N SER A 37 2.35 -21.79 -8.16
CA SER A 37 3.20 -20.64 -8.54
C SER A 37 2.51 -19.30 -8.28
N LEU A 38 3.28 -18.24 -8.01
CA LEU A 38 2.78 -16.87 -7.84
C LEU A 38 1.86 -16.45 -8.99
N ARG A 39 2.25 -16.77 -10.22
CA ARG A 39 1.45 -16.51 -11.43
C ARG A 39 0.12 -17.23 -11.39
N GLY A 40 0.12 -18.51 -11.01
CA GLY A 40 -1.08 -19.32 -10.85
C GLY A 40 -2.02 -18.75 -9.79
N ALA A 41 -1.51 -18.41 -8.61
CA ALA A 41 -2.30 -17.81 -7.54
C ALA A 41 -2.86 -16.43 -7.95
N MET A 42 -2.04 -15.58 -8.58
CA MET A 42 -2.46 -14.26 -9.08
C MET A 42 -3.56 -14.32 -10.14
N SER A 43 -3.64 -15.41 -10.93
CA SER A 43 -4.71 -15.57 -11.93
C SER A 43 -6.11 -15.64 -11.31
N VAL A 44 -6.22 -16.05 -10.04
CA VAL A 44 -7.47 -16.14 -9.28
C VAL A 44 -7.61 -14.95 -8.33
N VAL A 45 -6.56 -14.68 -7.56
CA VAL A 45 -6.58 -13.68 -6.48
C VAL A 45 -6.65 -12.25 -7.05
N GLY A 46 -5.94 -11.97 -8.15
CA GLY A 46 -5.87 -10.64 -8.77
C GLY A 46 -7.26 -10.09 -9.13
N PRO A 47 -8.07 -10.79 -9.95
CA PRO A 47 -9.42 -10.36 -10.29
C PRO A 47 -10.34 -10.11 -9.08
N ILE A 48 -10.24 -10.94 -8.03
CA ILE A 48 -11.06 -10.79 -6.82
C ILE A 48 -10.78 -9.45 -6.14
N PHE A 49 -9.51 -9.13 -5.89
CA PHE A 49 -9.14 -7.87 -5.23
C PHE A 49 -9.39 -6.65 -6.11
N LEU A 50 -9.29 -6.79 -7.44
CA LEU A 50 -9.69 -5.74 -8.38
C LEU A 50 -11.18 -5.42 -8.28
N ILE A 51 -12.05 -6.44 -8.23
CA ILE A 51 -13.49 -6.27 -8.07
C ILE A 51 -13.81 -5.62 -6.73
N ILE A 52 -13.20 -6.10 -5.64
CA ILE A 52 -13.37 -5.50 -4.31
C ILE A 52 -12.95 -4.02 -4.33
N GLY A 53 -11.79 -3.71 -4.92
CA GLY A 53 -11.30 -2.34 -5.05
C GLY A 53 -12.28 -1.44 -5.80
N ALA A 54 -12.79 -1.89 -6.95
CA ALA A 54 -13.77 -1.17 -7.75
C ALA A 54 -15.07 -0.91 -6.98
N VAL A 55 -15.58 -1.93 -6.26
CA VAL A 55 -16.79 -1.81 -5.42
C VAL A 55 -16.58 -0.79 -4.31
N VAL A 56 -15.44 -0.83 -3.61
CA VAL A 56 -15.15 0.12 -2.52
C VAL A 56 -14.98 1.54 -3.05
N ILE A 57 -14.30 1.74 -4.19
CA ILE A 57 -14.18 3.06 -4.83
C ILE A 57 -15.56 3.59 -5.24
N GLY A 58 -16.41 2.76 -5.84
CA GLY A 58 -17.77 3.13 -6.21
C GLY A 58 -18.60 3.54 -4.99
N TRP A 59 -18.51 2.78 -3.89
CA TRP A 59 -19.16 3.10 -2.62
C TRP A 59 -18.67 4.42 -2.02
N LEU A 60 -17.35 4.68 -2.05
CA LEU A 60 -16.77 5.95 -1.61
C LEU A 60 -17.26 7.12 -2.47
N GLY A 61 -17.35 6.92 -3.79
CA GLY A 61 -17.90 7.90 -4.72
C GLY A 61 -19.34 8.27 -4.38
N TRP A 62 -20.19 7.28 -4.11
CA TRP A 62 -21.57 7.50 -3.67
C TRP A 62 -21.67 8.26 -2.34
N ARG A 63 -20.80 7.95 -1.37
CA ARG A 63 -20.84 8.53 -0.02
C ARG A 63 -20.21 9.92 0.07
N LEU A 64 -19.13 10.18 -0.67
CA LEU A 64 -18.26 11.32 -0.47
C LEU A 64 -18.09 12.20 -1.72
N GLY A 65 -18.37 11.68 -2.92
CA GLY A 65 -18.02 12.38 -4.17
C GLY A 65 -18.62 13.77 -4.31
N ALA A 66 -19.89 13.94 -3.92
CA ALA A 66 -20.60 15.21 -4.04
C ALA A 66 -20.30 16.20 -2.89
N THR A 67 -20.05 15.70 -1.68
CA THR A 67 -19.99 16.53 -0.46
C THR A 67 -18.58 16.73 0.08
N ARG A 68 -17.66 15.82 -0.24
CA ARG A 68 -16.28 15.76 0.25
C ARG A 68 -15.33 15.24 -0.84
N PRO A 69 -15.20 15.94 -1.97
CA PRO A 69 -14.43 15.46 -3.14
C PRO A 69 -12.96 15.17 -2.83
N ILE A 70 -12.31 15.96 -1.96
CA ILE A 70 -10.92 15.73 -1.54
C ILE A 70 -10.80 14.42 -0.73
N ALA A 71 -11.73 14.18 0.20
CA ALA A 71 -11.74 12.95 0.98
C ALA A 71 -11.99 11.73 0.07
N PHE A 72 -12.91 11.85 -0.88
CA PHE A 72 -13.13 10.82 -1.90
C PHE A 72 -11.83 10.49 -2.64
N THR A 73 -11.15 11.48 -3.22
CA THR A 73 -9.91 11.28 -3.97
C THR A 73 -8.83 10.63 -3.11
N ALA A 74 -8.66 11.09 -1.87
CA ALA A 74 -7.69 10.53 -0.94
C ALA A 74 -7.93 9.04 -0.67
N TRP A 75 -9.17 8.67 -0.33
CA TRP A 75 -9.53 7.28 -0.05
C TRP A 75 -9.53 6.40 -1.30
N ALA A 76 -9.97 6.92 -2.45
CA ALA A 76 -9.97 6.18 -3.71
C ALA A 76 -8.56 5.83 -4.16
N LEU A 77 -7.60 6.75 -4.02
CA LEU A 77 -6.18 6.48 -4.30
C LEU A 77 -5.58 5.43 -3.38
N ILE A 78 -5.94 5.45 -2.09
CA ILE A 78 -5.52 4.43 -1.12
C ILE A 78 -6.07 3.05 -1.50
N VAL A 79 -7.38 2.96 -1.77
CA VAL A 79 -8.02 1.71 -2.18
C VAL A 79 -7.43 1.20 -3.48
N PHE A 80 -7.23 2.09 -4.47
CA PHE A 80 -6.59 1.76 -5.74
C PHE A 80 -5.19 1.19 -5.52
N ALA A 81 -4.37 1.84 -4.70
CA ALA A 81 -3.02 1.37 -4.41
C ALA A 81 -2.97 -0.06 -3.83
N PHE A 82 -3.92 -0.42 -2.97
CA PHE A 82 -3.96 -1.74 -2.33
C PHE A 82 -4.63 -2.84 -3.16
N SER A 83 -5.56 -2.48 -4.05
CA SER A 83 -6.35 -3.43 -4.84
C SER A 83 -5.77 -3.70 -6.23
N TYR A 84 -4.99 -2.77 -6.79
CA TYR A 84 -4.44 -2.94 -8.14
C TYR A 84 -3.11 -3.71 -8.12
N PRO A 85 -2.88 -4.64 -9.07
CA PRO A 85 -1.74 -5.54 -9.07
C PRO A 85 -0.37 -4.86 -9.27
N SER A 86 -0.33 -3.60 -9.68
CA SER A 86 0.91 -2.81 -9.72
C SER A 86 0.90 -1.79 -8.58
N LEU A 87 1.30 -2.25 -7.39
CA LEU A 87 1.48 -1.34 -6.27
C LEU A 87 2.75 -0.54 -6.50
N GLN A 88 2.56 0.71 -6.84
CA GLN A 88 3.62 1.69 -6.76
C GLN A 88 3.41 2.50 -5.47
N PRO A 89 4.32 2.39 -4.47
CA PRO A 89 4.15 2.92 -3.12
C PRO A 89 3.78 4.41 -3.10
N TRP A 90 4.15 5.13 -4.15
CA TRP A 90 3.79 6.53 -4.30
C TRP A 90 2.28 6.74 -4.36
N TYR A 91 1.43 5.89 -4.92
CA TYR A 91 -0.02 6.17 -4.90
C TYR A 91 -0.60 6.32 -3.48
N VAL A 92 -0.04 5.63 -2.49
CA VAL A 92 -0.39 5.83 -1.07
C VAL A 92 0.19 7.12 -0.51
N LEU A 93 1.36 7.58 -0.97
CA LEU A 93 1.88 8.90 -0.62
C LEU A 93 0.94 10.02 -1.11
N TRP A 94 0.33 9.87 -2.29
CA TRP A 94 -0.59 10.88 -2.83
C TRP A 94 -1.91 10.88 -2.06
N GLY A 95 -2.49 9.70 -1.79
CA GLY A 95 -3.68 9.58 -0.95
C GLY A 95 -3.44 10.01 0.52
N GLY A 96 -2.30 9.66 1.10
CA GLY A 96 -1.91 10.01 2.47
C GLY A 96 -1.65 11.50 2.66
N VAL A 97 -1.01 12.16 1.69
CA VAL A 97 -0.86 13.64 1.71
C VAL A 97 -2.22 14.32 1.63
N LEU A 98 -3.12 13.84 0.75
CA LEU A 98 -4.48 14.37 0.67
C LEU A 98 -5.28 14.11 1.94
N LEU A 99 -5.05 13.00 2.64
CA LEU A 99 -5.61 12.77 3.97
C LEU A 99 -5.10 13.79 4.99
N GLY A 100 -3.84 14.25 4.90
CA GLY A 100 -3.34 15.35 5.72
C GLY A 100 -4.11 16.68 5.54
N ALA A 101 -4.74 16.87 4.37
CA ALA A 101 -5.55 18.04 4.07
C ALA A 101 -7.01 17.94 4.60
N VAL A 102 -7.45 16.77 5.06
CA VAL A 102 -8.73 16.59 5.76
C VAL A 102 -8.45 16.39 7.23
N ALA A 103 -8.69 17.40 8.08
CA ALA A 103 -8.42 17.44 9.52
C ALA A 103 -8.58 16.08 10.25
N LEU A 104 -7.51 15.28 10.24
CA LEU A 104 -7.51 13.94 10.80
C LEU A 104 -7.39 14.01 12.32
N SER A 105 -8.00 13.06 13.02
CA SER A 105 -7.75 12.88 14.44
C SER A 105 -6.27 12.53 14.68
N PRO A 106 -5.69 12.87 15.85
CA PRO A 106 -4.30 12.52 16.18
C PRO A 106 -4.00 11.03 16.01
N LYS A 107 -4.99 10.17 16.33
CA LYS A 107 -4.91 8.72 16.14
C LYS A 107 -4.81 8.36 14.66
N ALA A 108 -5.68 8.91 13.81
CA ALA A 108 -5.64 8.63 12.38
C ALA A 108 -4.32 9.09 11.75
N SER A 109 -3.83 10.28 12.12
CA SER A 109 -2.54 10.80 11.66
C SER A 109 -1.36 9.89 12.03
N ALA A 110 -1.33 9.36 13.27
CA ALA A 110 -0.29 8.43 13.70
C ALA A 110 -0.24 7.16 12.84
N TRP A 111 -1.40 6.60 12.49
CA TRP A 111 -1.49 5.41 11.65
C TRP A 111 -1.18 5.68 10.18
N VAL A 112 -1.52 6.86 9.64
CA VAL A 112 -1.11 7.27 8.29
C VAL A 112 0.42 7.35 8.21
N ILE A 113 1.08 7.99 9.18
CA ILE A 113 2.54 8.10 9.24
C ILE A 113 3.18 6.71 9.35
N GLY A 114 2.64 5.85 10.23
CA GLY A 114 3.09 4.46 10.35
C GLY A 114 2.95 3.68 9.05
N GLY A 115 1.80 3.79 8.37
CA GLY A 115 1.54 3.13 7.09
C GLY A 115 2.47 3.60 5.97
N VAL A 116 2.77 4.89 5.90
CA VAL A 116 3.77 5.43 4.97
C VAL A 116 5.16 4.86 5.26
N GLY A 117 5.57 4.82 6.53
CA GLY A 117 6.83 4.22 6.94
C GLY A 117 6.93 2.75 6.52
N ALA A 118 5.88 1.97 6.77
CA ALA A 118 5.80 0.57 6.37
C ALA A 118 6.00 0.37 4.86
N LEU A 119 5.27 1.13 4.03
CA LEU A 119 5.34 1.01 2.58
C LEU A 119 6.74 1.35 2.05
N LEU A 120 7.37 2.41 2.57
CA LEU A 120 8.73 2.78 2.20
C LEU A 120 9.74 1.70 2.61
N SER A 121 9.67 1.21 3.86
CA SER A 121 10.55 0.15 4.34
C SER A 121 10.38 -1.14 3.55
N THR A 122 9.14 -1.58 3.29
CA THR A 122 8.87 -2.77 2.47
C THR A 122 9.39 -2.57 1.05
N SER A 123 9.38 -1.35 0.49
CA SER A 123 9.91 -1.10 -0.87
C SER A 123 11.41 -1.32 -0.92
N VAL A 124 12.13 -0.81 0.08
CA VAL A 124 13.57 -1.03 0.22
C VAL A 124 13.89 -2.52 0.37
N LEU A 125 13.13 -3.23 1.22
CA LEU A 125 13.36 -4.64 1.50
C LEU A 125 13.06 -5.55 0.29
N LEU A 126 12.08 -5.18 -0.53
CA LEU A 126 11.77 -5.90 -1.76
C LEU A 126 12.79 -5.61 -2.86
N ASP A 127 13.03 -4.33 -3.15
CA ASP A 127 13.77 -3.92 -4.34
C ASP A 127 15.29 -4.03 -4.18
N TYR A 128 15.80 -3.93 -2.95
CA TYR A 128 17.24 -3.91 -2.67
C TYR A 128 17.72 -5.07 -1.81
N ALA A 129 16.91 -5.56 -0.86
CA ALA A 129 17.29 -6.71 -0.03
C ALA A 129 16.79 -8.05 -0.61
N GLY A 130 15.91 -8.04 -1.61
CA GLY A 130 15.39 -9.24 -2.27
C GLY A 130 14.61 -10.17 -1.33
N LEU A 131 14.05 -9.65 -0.24
CA LEU A 131 13.32 -10.46 0.72
C LEU A 131 11.98 -10.95 0.13
N PRO A 132 11.49 -12.15 0.53
CA PRO A 132 10.16 -12.60 0.16
C PRO A 132 9.08 -11.60 0.60
N ILE A 133 8.03 -11.43 -0.23
CA ILE A 133 6.95 -10.44 0.02
C ILE A 133 6.36 -10.53 1.43
N PRO A 134 5.97 -11.72 1.96
CA PRO A 134 5.41 -11.80 3.30
C PRO A 134 6.39 -11.37 4.40
N VAL A 135 7.70 -11.60 4.20
CA VAL A 135 8.74 -11.23 5.16
C VAL A 135 8.95 -9.72 5.15
N ALA A 136 9.11 -9.11 3.98
CA ALA A 136 9.26 -7.66 3.83
C ALA A 136 8.05 -6.89 4.37
N GLN A 137 6.85 -7.45 4.21
CA GLN A 137 5.61 -6.88 4.76
C GLN A 137 5.49 -7.07 6.28
N GLY A 138 5.96 -8.19 6.83
CA GLY A 138 6.05 -8.37 8.28
C GLY A 138 6.94 -7.32 8.94
N VAL A 139 8.10 -7.02 8.33
CA VAL A 139 8.97 -5.93 8.79
C VAL A 139 8.29 -4.56 8.62
N GLY A 140 7.63 -4.32 7.49
CA GLY A 140 6.84 -3.10 7.27
C GLY A 140 5.77 -2.90 8.34
N LEU A 141 5.03 -3.96 8.70
CA LEU A 141 4.01 -3.89 9.76
C LEU A 141 4.63 -3.56 11.12
N ALA A 142 5.78 -4.15 11.46
CA ALA A 142 6.50 -3.80 12.68
C ALA A 142 6.88 -2.31 12.69
N VAL A 143 7.38 -1.78 11.57
CA VAL A 143 7.67 -0.34 11.41
C VAL A 143 6.41 0.50 11.60
N ALA A 144 5.28 0.14 10.97
CA ALA A 144 4.02 0.87 11.14
C ALA A 144 3.58 0.94 12.61
N VAL A 145 3.60 -0.21 13.30
CA VAL A 145 3.19 -0.27 14.71
C VAL A 145 4.12 0.54 15.59
N LEU A 146 5.44 0.42 15.42
CA LEU A 146 6.41 1.14 16.23
C LEU A 146 6.29 2.66 16.05
N VAL A 147 6.20 3.12 14.80
CA VAL A 147 6.09 4.55 14.46
C VAL A 147 4.74 5.12 14.94
N ALA A 148 3.64 4.40 14.71
CA ALA A 148 2.32 4.85 15.16
C ALA A 148 2.25 4.95 16.69
N ARG A 149 2.79 3.95 17.42
CA ARG A 149 2.82 3.95 18.88
C ARG A 149 3.72 5.06 19.44
N TRP A 150 4.90 5.26 18.84
CA TRP A 150 5.78 6.38 19.19
C TRP A 150 5.06 7.72 19.02
N ARG A 151 4.39 7.93 17.88
CA ARG A 151 3.68 9.19 17.62
C ARG A 151 2.56 9.44 18.63
N LEU A 152 1.80 8.40 18.98
CA LEU A 152 0.74 8.48 19.99
C LEU A 152 1.29 8.83 21.39
N ALA A 153 2.42 8.24 21.78
CA ALA A 153 3.06 8.54 23.06
C ALA A 153 3.52 10.00 23.14
N VAL A 154 4.11 10.53 22.06
CA VAL A 154 4.53 11.94 21.98
C VAL A 154 3.33 12.89 22.13
N THR A 155 2.19 12.56 21.51
CA THR A 155 0.98 13.41 21.59
C THR A 155 0.23 13.31 22.91
N ALA A 156 0.50 12.30 23.74
CA ALA A 156 -0.15 12.13 25.05
C ALA A 156 0.64 12.78 26.20
N GLY A 157 1.91 13.10 25.98
CA GLY A 157 2.81 13.68 26.99
C GLY A 157 3.06 15.19 26.86
N GLY A 158 2.40 15.88 25.92
CA GLY A 158 2.49 17.33 25.73
C GLY A 158 1.11 17.96 25.78
#